data_AF-A0A7C5WCW0-F1
#
_entry.id   AF-A0A7C5WCW0-F1
#
_cell.length_a   1.000
_cell.length_b   1.000
_cell.length_c   1.000
_cell.angle_alpha   90.00
_cell.angle_beta   90.00
_cell.angle_gamma   90.00
#
_symmetry.space_group_name_H-M   'P 1'
#
loop_
_entity.id
_entity.type
_entity.pdbx_description
1 polymer ?
#
loop_
_entity_poly.entity_id
_entity_poly.type
_entity_poly.pdbx_seq_one_letter_code
_entity_poly.pdbx_strand_id
1 'polypeptide(L)'
;MYRLTLFLVAVSFILGCSSGNETKEVFKKTEKPEMIQLAPRKPTRILLKRTSKGAYSWELRGDNLDEIIEIDKRLRGYARENNK
;
A
#
# COMPACT_ATOMS: atom_id res chain seq x y z
N MET A 1 -60.18 -25.48 -5.36
CA MET A 1 -58.86 -25.11 -5.91
C MET A 1 -58.32 -23.78 -5.39
N TYR A 2 -59.14 -22.74 -5.14
CA TYR A 2 -58.69 -21.45 -4.57
C TYR A 2 -58.09 -21.48 -3.16
N ARG A 3 -58.37 -22.52 -2.37
CA ARG A 3 -57.82 -22.69 -1.00
C ARG A 3 -56.34 -23.08 -1.00
N LEU A 4 -55.88 -23.79 -2.03
CA LEU A 4 -54.49 -24.22 -2.18
C LEU A 4 -53.62 -23.07 -2.72
N THR A 5 -54.16 -22.27 -3.63
CA THR A 5 -53.48 -21.09 -4.17
C THR A 5 -53.31 -19.98 -3.12
N LEU A 6 -54.29 -19.77 -2.25
CA LEU A 6 -54.17 -18.85 -1.10
C LEU A 6 -53.05 -19.26 -0.13
N PHE A 7 -52.92 -20.57 0.11
CA PHE A 7 -51.88 -21.12 0.98
C PHE A 7 -50.48 -20.93 0.37
N LEU A 8 -50.35 -21.13 -0.95
CA LEU A 8 -49.09 -20.99 -1.66
C LEU A 8 -48.60 -19.53 -1.70
N VAL A 9 -49.51 -18.57 -1.86
CA VAL A 9 -49.18 -17.13 -1.84
C VAL A 9 -48.80 -16.66 -0.44
N ALA A 10 -49.45 -17.19 0.61
CA ALA A 10 -49.12 -16.88 1.99
C ALA A 10 -47.72 -17.38 2.39
N VAL A 11 -47.31 -18.56 1.90
CA VAL A 11 -45.97 -19.13 2.15
C VAL A 11 -44.86 -18.31 1.48
N SER A 12 -45.10 -17.76 0.29
CA SER A 12 -44.13 -16.91 -0.41
C SER A 12 -43.83 -15.59 0.32
N PHE A 13 -44.75 -15.09 1.14
CA PHE A 13 -44.54 -13.87 1.94
C PHE A 13 -43.62 -14.09 3.15
N ILE A 14 -43.51 -15.33 3.65
CA ILE A 14 -42.71 -15.65 4.85
C ILE A 14 -41.25 -15.95 4.50
N LEU A 15 -40.95 -16.33 3.24
CA LEU A 15 -39.59 -16.56 2.76
C LEU A 15 -38.85 -15.28 2.31
N GLY A 16 -39.51 -14.13 2.29
CA GLY A 16 -38.99 -12.89 1.71
C GLY A 16 -38.08 -12.04 2.60
N CYS A 17 -37.73 -12.46 3.81
CA CYS A 17 -36.92 -11.65 4.72
C CYS A 17 -35.66 -12.40 5.18
N SER A 18 -34.67 -12.49 4.29
CA SER A 18 -33.28 -12.64 4.70
C SER A 18 -32.72 -11.25 4.95
N SER A 19 -32.91 -10.72 6.17
CA SER A 19 -32.04 -9.66 6.65
C SER A 19 -30.61 -10.22 6.62
N GLY A 20 -29.78 -9.70 5.72
CA GLY A 20 -28.36 -9.94 5.75
C GLY A 20 -27.87 -9.56 7.13
N ASN A 21 -27.61 -10.56 7.96
CA ASN A 21 -26.92 -10.37 9.21
C ASN A 21 -25.52 -10.00 8.78
N GLU A 22 -25.25 -8.70 8.65
CA GLU A 22 -23.90 -8.19 8.75
C GLU A 22 -23.43 -8.60 10.13
N THR A 23 -22.88 -9.82 10.22
CA THR A 23 -21.99 -10.21 11.29
C THR A 23 -20.90 -9.17 11.24
N LYS A 24 -21.08 -8.13 12.05
CA LYS A 24 -20.01 -7.28 12.52
C LYS A 24 -19.02 -8.28 13.09
N GLU A 25 -18.04 -8.64 12.27
CA GLU A 25 -16.85 -9.32 12.75
C GLU A 25 -16.26 -8.33 13.75
N VAL A 26 -16.64 -8.51 15.02
CA VAL A 26 -16.00 -7.89 16.16
C VAL A 26 -14.56 -8.32 15.99
N PHE A 27 -13.73 -7.38 15.55
CA PHE A 27 -12.32 -7.57 15.32
C PHE A 27 -11.75 -8.18 16.59
N LYS A 28 -11.59 -9.52 16.60
CA LYS A 28 -10.98 -10.23 17.70
C LYS A 28 -9.53 -9.80 17.64
N LYS A 29 -9.20 -8.78 18.44
CA LYS A 29 -7.86 -8.32 18.70
C LYS A 29 -7.15 -9.50 19.37
N THR A 30 -6.64 -10.41 18.56
CA THR A 30 -5.67 -11.40 18.99
C THR A 30 -4.53 -10.57 19.59
N GLU A 31 -4.34 -10.67 20.90
CA GLU A 31 -3.18 -10.15 21.60
C GLU A 31 -1.96 -10.91 21.09
N LYS A 32 -1.51 -10.53 19.89
CA LYS A 32 -0.29 -11.05 19.31
C LYS A 32 0.86 -10.52 20.16
N PRO A 33 1.83 -11.39 20.49
CA PRO A 33 2.95 -11.05 21.36
C PRO A 33 3.67 -9.83 20.80
N GLU A 34 3.84 -8.83 21.65
CA GLU A 34 4.72 -7.66 21.50
C GLU A 34 5.00 -7.28 20.04
N MET A 35 4.09 -6.51 19.43
CA MET A 35 4.39 -5.84 18.16
C MET A 35 5.57 -4.88 18.37
N ILE A 36 6.77 -5.35 18.09
CA ILE A 36 7.98 -4.52 18.05
C ILE A 36 7.77 -3.53 16.91
N GLN A 37 7.52 -2.27 17.27
CA GLN A 37 7.33 -1.21 16.31
C GLN A 37 8.71 -0.82 15.75
N LEU A 38 9.13 -1.50 14.69
CA LEU A 38 10.35 -1.14 13.97
C LEU A 38 10.08 0.14 13.18
N ALA A 39 10.70 1.24 13.58
CA ALA A 39 10.64 2.47 12.81
C ALA A 39 11.27 2.23 11.43
N PRO A 40 10.60 2.64 10.32
CA PRO A 40 11.16 2.49 9.00
C PRO A 40 12.46 3.29 8.89
N ARG A 41 13.44 2.71 8.19
CA ARG A 41 14.71 3.37 7.95
C ARG A 41 14.52 4.56 7.02
N LYS A 42 15.14 5.70 7.35
CA LYS A 42 15.10 6.89 6.50
C LYS A 42 15.84 6.61 5.19
N PRO A 43 15.24 6.93 4.03
CA PRO A 43 15.86 6.66 2.73
C PRO A 43 16.93 7.69 2.38
N THR A 44 17.87 7.29 1.53
CA THR A 44 18.81 8.24 0.92
C THR A 44 18.11 9.07 -0.16
N ARG A 45 18.24 10.39 -0.08
CA ARG A 45 17.66 11.35 -1.03
C ARG A 45 18.69 11.74 -2.09
N ILE A 46 18.23 11.83 -3.34
CA ILE A 46 19.01 12.32 -4.47
C ILE A 46 18.45 13.70 -4.84
N LEU A 47 19.28 14.74 -4.76
CA LEU A 47 18.92 16.11 -5.14
C LEU A 47 19.62 16.48 -6.43
N LEU A 48 18.88 16.54 -7.53
CA LEU A 48 19.39 17.01 -8.82
C LEU A 48 19.43 18.54 -8.85
N LYS A 49 20.57 19.11 -9.23
CA LYS A 49 20.80 20.54 -9.39
C LYS A 49 21.17 20.83 -10.83
N ARG A 50 20.65 21.94 -11.36
CA ARG A 50 21.06 22.49 -12.65
C ARG A 50 21.95 23.70 -12.41
N THR A 51 23.11 23.70 -13.03
CA THR A 51 24.05 24.83 -12.99
C THR A 51 23.58 25.92 -13.96
N SER A 52 24.04 27.16 -13.74
CA SER A 52 23.78 28.29 -14.66
C SER A 52 24.28 28.04 -16.09
N LYS A 53 25.30 27.18 -16.25
CA LYS A 53 25.84 26.74 -17.54
C LYS A 53 25.01 25.62 -18.20
N GLY A 54 23.89 25.23 -17.61
CA GLY A 54 22.99 24.20 -18.14
C GLY A 54 23.41 22.76 -17.82
N ALA A 55 24.59 22.53 -17.23
CA ALA A 55 25.01 21.21 -16.77
C ALA A 55 24.23 20.76 -15.52
N TYR A 56 24.09 19.46 -15.32
CA TYR A 56 23.46 18.87 -14.15
C TYR A 56 24.50 18.30 -13.17
N SER A 57 24.20 18.38 -11.88
CA SER A 57 24.92 17.70 -10.80
C SER A 57 23.92 17.13 -9.80
N TRP A 58 24.34 16.18 -8.96
CA TRP A 58 23.50 15.65 -7.89
C TRP A 58 24.21 15.68 -6.53
N GLU A 59 23.40 15.78 -5.49
CA GLU A 59 23.82 15.68 -4.09
C GLU A 59 23.06 14.53 -3.42
N LEU A 60 23.76 13.70 -2.65
CA LEU A 60 23.18 12.59 -1.90
C LEU A 60 23.09 12.93 -0.42
N ARG A 61 21.94 12.65 0.20
CA ARG A 61 21.73 12.87 1.64
C ARG A 61 21.08 11.66 2.28
N GLY A 62 21.70 11.11 3.31
CA GLY A 62 21.18 9.96 4.03
C GLY A 62 22.01 9.66 5.28
N ASP A 63 21.49 8.77 6.11
CA ASP A 63 22.08 8.45 7.41
C ASP A 63 22.99 7.20 7.34
N ASN A 64 23.08 6.54 6.18
CA ASN A 64 23.89 5.34 5.95
C ASN A 64 24.86 5.56 4.80
N LEU A 65 26.15 5.37 5.10
CA LEU A 65 27.24 5.61 4.17
C LEU A 65 27.27 4.59 3.02
N ASP A 66 27.04 3.31 3.32
CA ASP A 66 27.11 2.23 2.33
C ASP A 66 26.04 2.42 1.24
N GLU A 67 24.83 2.78 1.65
CA GLU A 67 23.72 3.08 0.73
C GLU A 67 24.04 4.30 -0.15
N ILE A 68 24.65 5.34 0.43
CA ILE A 68 25.09 6.52 -0.32
C ILE A 68 26.13 6.14 -1.38
N ILE A 69 27.12 5.33 -1.03
CA ILE A 69 28.18 4.88 -1.94
C ILE A 69 27.59 4.03 -3.08
N GLU A 70 26.68 3.12 -2.77
CA GLU A 70 26.03 2.27 -3.76
C GLU A 70 25.21 3.10 -4.77
N ILE A 71 24.43 4.06 -4.27
CA ILE A 71 23.63 4.96 -5.11
C ILE A 71 24.55 5.82 -6.00
N ASP A 72 25.63 6.38 -5.46
CA ASP A 72 26.56 7.20 -6.25
C ASP A 72 27.21 6.39 -7.38
N LYS A 73 27.62 5.15 -7.10
CA LYS A 73 28.17 4.24 -8.11
C LYS A 73 27.17 3.99 -9.24
N ARG A 74 25.89 3.75 -8.90
CA ARG A 74 24.82 3.52 -9.87
C ARG A 74 24.54 4.76 -10.72
N LEU A 75 24.48 5.94 -10.09
CA LEU A 75 24.26 7.21 -10.79
C LEU A 75 25.38 7.51 -11.78
N ARG A 76 26.64 7.30 -11.38
CA ARG A 76 27.79 7.45 -12.28
C ARG A 76 27.75 6.46 -13.44
N GLY A 77 27.35 5.22 -13.19
CA GLY A 77 27.15 4.21 -14.23
C GLY A 77 26.13 4.68 -15.26
N TYR A 78 24.93 5.06 -14.80
CA TYR A 78 23.86 5.56 -15.65
C TYR A 78 24.28 6.80 -16.45
N ALA A 79 24.94 7.76 -15.81
CA ALA A 79 25.42 8.96 -16.47
C ALA A 79 26.43 8.64 -17.58
N ARG A 80 27.34 7.69 -17.36
CA ARG A 80 28.31 7.27 -18.39
C ARG A 80 27.64 6.60 -19.59
N GLU A 81 26.60 5.81 -19.35
CA GLU A 81 25.87 5.11 -20.42
C GLU A 81 25.05 6.06 -21.30
N ASN A 82 24.52 7.13 -20.71
CA ASN A 82 23.56 8.03 -21.37
C ASN A 82 24.15 9.38 -21.82
N ASN A 83 25.42 9.66 -21.54
CA ASN A 83 26.11 10.87 -21.99
C ASN A 83 26.68 10.70 -23.41
N LYS A 84 25.79 10.40 -24.38
CA LYS A 84 26.09 10.32 -25.82
C LYS A 84 25.81 11.63 -26.53
#